data_AF-A0A536L955-F1
#
_entry.id   AF-A0A536L955-F1
#
_cell.length_a   1.000
_cell.length_b   1.000
_cell.length_c   1.000
_cell.angle_alpha   90.00
_cell.angle_beta   90.00
_cell.angle_gamma   90.00
#
_symmetry.space_group_name_H-M   'P 1'
#
loop_
_entity.id
_entity.type
_entity.pdbx_description
1 polymer ?
#
loop_
_entity_poly.entity_id
_entity_poly.type
_entity_poly.pdbx_seq_one_letter_code
_entity_poly.pdbx_strand_id
1 'polypeptide(L)'
;TSTPNASQAPTPSAPPSSTPSPTPGADSDADGVPDLIDNCPSWPNATQNLPPWLVPLNDPDCDGFSSAVEISAGTSPIAHCGLNAWPADINNDGFSDISDVSVLTANFGMPVPPAPARQDVAPDTPDGFVDITDISKLTGFFGRSCAP
;
A
#
# COMPACT_ATOMS: atom_id res chain seq x y z
N THR A 1 65.29 56.91 3.53
CA THR A 1 63.83 56.97 3.74
C THR A 1 63.19 55.87 2.91
N SER A 2 63.02 54.69 3.50
CA SER A 2 62.39 53.52 2.90
C SER A 2 60.89 53.51 3.23
N THR A 3 60.05 53.45 2.21
CA THR A 3 58.59 53.33 2.30
C THR A 3 58.17 51.93 2.79
N PRO A 4 57.05 51.81 3.52
CA PRO A 4 56.65 50.54 4.13
C PRO A 4 55.93 49.61 3.15
N ASN A 5 56.14 48.33 3.42
CA ASN A 5 55.57 47.14 2.80
C ASN A 5 54.04 47.10 3.01
N ALA A 6 53.27 46.95 1.92
CA ALA A 6 51.82 46.80 2.00
C ALA A 6 51.46 45.38 2.45
N SER A 7 50.93 45.27 3.67
CA SER A 7 50.35 44.04 4.22
C SER A 7 49.07 43.69 3.46
N GLN A 8 49.08 42.60 2.69
CA GLN A 8 47.86 42.04 2.09
C GLN A 8 47.01 41.37 3.17
N ALA A 9 45.74 41.75 3.25
CA ALA A 9 44.74 41.12 4.11
C ALA A 9 44.35 39.75 3.53
N PRO A 10 44.14 38.70 4.37
CA PRO A 10 43.68 37.41 3.89
C PRO A 10 42.22 37.50 3.43
N THR A 11 41.97 36.98 2.23
CA THR A 11 40.64 36.81 1.62
C THR A 11 39.74 35.93 2.50
N PRO A 12 38.46 36.28 2.73
CA PRO A 12 37.53 35.39 3.42
C PRO A 12 37.33 34.10 2.59
N SER A 13 37.63 32.94 3.19
CA SER A 13 37.23 31.64 2.63
C SER A 13 35.72 31.58 2.52
N ALA A 14 35.22 31.22 1.34
CA ALA A 14 33.83 30.90 1.12
C ALA A 14 33.38 29.78 2.07
N PRO A 15 32.13 29.80 2.57
CA PRO A 15 31.58 28.72 3.39
C PRO A 15 31.58 27.41 2.60
N PRO A 16 31.72 26.24 3.27
CA PRO A 16 31.71 24.96 2.59
C PRO A 16 30.39 24.79 1.83
N SER A 17 30.52 24.49 0.55
CA SER A 17 29.44 24.10 -0.36
C SER A 17 28.63 22.99 0.32
N SER A 18 27.36 23.27 0.64
CA SER A 18 26.41 22.26 1.08
C SER A 18 26.37 21.18 0.00
N THR A 19 26.81 19.98 0.35
CA THR A 19 26.58 18.77 -0.42
C THR A 19 25.08 18.74 -0.78
N PRO A 20 24.69 18.64 -2.05
CA PRO A 20 23.28 18.44 -2.36
C PRO A 20 22.86 17.15 -1.66
N SER A 21 21.88 17.26 -0.76
CA SER A 21 21.14 16.10 -0.27
C SER A 21 20.78 15.25 -1.49
N PRO A 22 20.97 13.92 -1.48
CA PRO A 22 20.48 13.10 -2.57
C PRO A 22 19.02 13.48 -2.79
N THR A 23 18.65 13.75 -4.05
CA THR A 23 17.25 13.93 -4.42
C THR A 23 16.48 12.79 -3.76
N PRO A 24 15.47 13.08 -2.92
CA PRO A 24 14.62 12.02 -2.40
C PRO A 24 14.15 11.17 -3.60
N GLY A 25 14.14 9.85 -3.42
CA GLY A 25 13.58 8.97 -4.44
C GLY A 25 12.12 9.33 -4.76
N ALA A 26 11.49 8.58 -5.66
CA ALA A 26 10.03 8.63 -5.72
C ALA A 26 9.44 8.33 -4.33
N ASP A 27 8.35 9.01 -4.02
CA ASP A 27 7.57 8.92 -2.78
C ASP A 27 6.12 8.99 -3.28
N SER A 28 5.58 7.82 -3.63
CA SER A 28 4.38 7.67 -4.43
C SER A 28 3.11 7.99 -3.63
N ASP A 29 3.14 7.81 -2.32
CA ASP A 29 2.02 8.09 -1.42
C ASP A 29 2.19 9.42 -0.65
N ALA A 30 3.34 10.07 -0.80
CA ALA A 30 3.69 11.36 -0.20
C ALA A 30 3.71 11.36 1.33
N ASP A 31 4.11 10.25 1.94
CA ASP A 31 4.22 10.11 3.40
C ASP A 31 5.56 10.59 3.98
N GLY A 32 6.53 10.89 3.09
CA GLY A 32 7.88 11.34 3.43
C GLY A 32 8.94 10.25 3.48
N VAL A 33 8.59 9.00 3.16
CA VAL A 33 9.48 7.84 3.05
C VAL A 33 9.62 7.48 1.56
N PRO A 34 10.84 7.46 0.99
CA PRO A 34 11.01 7.10 -0.41
C PRO A 34 10.62 5.63 -0.69
N ASP A 35 9.96 5.38 -1.83
CA ASP A 35 9.41 4.07 -2.27
C ASP A 35 10.39 2.89 -2.11
N LEU A 36 11.70 3.15 -2.28
CA LEU A 36 12.73 2.11 -2.16
C LEU A 36 12.93 1.57 -0.74
N ILE A 37 12.51 2.32 0.27
CA ILE A 37 12.62 1.99 1.69
C ILE A 37 11.28 2.06 2.43
N ASP A 38 10.19 2.32 1.72
CA ASP A 38 8.83 2.38 2.24
C ASP A 38 8.23 0.98 2.36
N ASN A 39 7.66 0.66 3.52
CA ASN A 39 7.01 -0.61 3.77
C ASN A 39 5.57 -0.69 3.23
N CYS A 40 4.99 0.44 2.80
CA CYS A 40 3.69 0.54 2.15
C CYS A 40 3.68 1.63 1.06
N PRO A 41 4.39 1.44 -0.08
CA PRO A 41 4.64 2.50 -1.08
C PRO A 41 3.41 3.16 -1.74
N SER A 42 2.20 2.71 -1.42
CA SER A 42 0.94 3.24 -1.94
C SER A 42 -0.08 3.52 -0.83
N TRP A 43 0.33 3.52 0.45
CA TRP A 43 -0.53 3.85 1.59
C TRP A 43 0.18 4.72 2.63
N PRO A 44 -0.23 6.00 2.76
CA PRO A 44 0.48 6.96 3.59
C PRO A 44 0.59 6.52 5.05
N ASN A 45 1.80 6.18 5.50
CA ASN A 45 2.01 5.65 6.82
C ASN A 45 3.25 6.18 7.56
N ALA A 46 3.80 7.34 7.18
CA ALA A 46 4.95 8.14 7.66
C ALA A 46 5.80 7.63 8.84
N THR A 47 5.20 7.11 9.91
CA THR A 47 5.88 6.40 11.00
C THR A 47 6.23 4.94 10.67
N GLN A 48 5.90 4.47 9.47
CA GLN A 48 6.08 3.12 8.96
C GLN A 48 5.38 2.06 9.82
N ASN A 49 4.23 2.43 10.39
CA ASN A 49 3.40 1.53 11.19
C ASN A 49 2.48 0.71 10.28
N LEU A 50 2.65 -0.61 10.31
CA LEU A 50 1.77 -1.51 9.58
C LEU A 50 0.37 -1.62 10.21
N PRO A 51 -0.66 -1.95 9.43
CA PRO A 51 -2.00 -2.24 9.94
C PRO A 51 -2.03 -3.45 10.89
N PRO A 52 -3.14 -3.70 11.61
CA PRO A 52 -3.27 -4.80 12.56
C PRO A 52 -3.51 -6.18 11.89
N TRP A 53 -3.26 -6.30 10.58
CA TRP A 53 -3.35 -7.55 9.81
C TRP A 53 -2.00 -7.87 9.16
N LEU A 54 -1.90 -9.08 8.60
CA LEU A 54 -0.72 -9.48 7.83
C LEU A 54 -0.75 -8.76 6.47
N VAL A 55 0.36 -8.12 6.13
CA VAL A 55 0.63 -7.55 4.80
C VAL A 55 1.40 -8.61 3.99
N PRO A 56 0.80 -9.21 2.94
CA PRO A 56 1.49 -10.19 2.10
C PRO A 56 2.63 -9.56 1.30
N LEU A 57 3.47 -10.41 0.69
CA LEU A 57 4.49 -9.92 -0.24
C LEU A 57 3.80 -9.31 -1.46
N ASN A 58 4.34 -8.19 -1.94
CA ASN A 58 3.81 -7.47 -3.11
C ASN A 58 2.35 -7.01 -2.87
N ASP A 59 2.15 -6.36 -1.73
CA ASP A 59 0.97 -5.58 -1.34
C ASP A 59 1.42 -4.12 -1.17
N PRO A 60 1.39 -3.30 -2.25
CA PRO A 60 1.92 -1.94 -2.24
C PRO A 60 1.10 -0.97 -1.40
N ASP A 61 -0.20 -1.19 -1.25
CA ASP A 61 -1.08 -0.32 -0.47
C ASP A 61 -1.38 -0.89 0.92
N CYS A 62 -0.81 -2.03 1.30
CA CYS A 62 -0.91 -2.63 2.62
C CYS A 62 -2.35 -2.90 3.08
N ASP A 63 -3.29 -3.07 2.16
CA ASP A 63 -4.69 -3.34 2.48
C ASP A 63 -4.94 -4.79 2.94
N GLY A 64 -3.89 -5.62 2.89
CA GLY A 64 -3.85 -7.00 3.34
C GLY A 64 -4.06 -8.01 2.22
N PHE A 65 -4.11 -7.59 0.96
CA PHE A 65 -4.23 -8.43 -0.22
C PHE A 65 -3.06 -8.20 -1.16
N SER A 66 -2.48 -9.28 -1.70
CA SER A 66 -1.40 -9.12 -2.68
C SER A 66 -1.95 -8.60 -4.00
N SER A 67 -1.12 -7.89 -4.78
CA SER A 67 -1.55 -7.43 -6.11
C SER A 67 -2.04 -8.57 -7.02
N ALA A 68 -1.57 -9.80 -6.81
CA ALA A 68 -2.05 -10.97 -7.54
C ALA A 68 -3.52 -11.28 -7.24
N VAL A 69 -3.92 -11.21 -5.97
CA VAL A 69 -5.31 -11.37 -5.54
C VAL A 69 -6.15 -10.22 -6.07
N GLU A 70 -5.68 -8.99 -5.91
CA GLU A 70 -6.44 -7.81 -6.31
C GLU A 70 -6.68 -7.73 -7.81
N ILE A 71 -5.68 -8.02 -8.62
CA ILE A 71 -5.83 -8.08 -10.08
C ILE A 71 -6.87 -9.14 -10.47
N SER A 72 -6.87 -10.30 -9.81
CA SER A 72 -7.85 -11.37 -10.04
C SER A 72 -9.26 -10.95 -9.62
N ALA A 73 -9.38 -10.34 -8.43
CA ALA A 73 -10.63 -9.86 -7.86
C ALA A 73 -11.18 -8.64 -8.59
N GLY A 74 -10.36 -7.94 -9.38
CA GLY A 74 -10.72 -6.71 -10.09
C GLY A 74 -10.68 -5.48 -9.21
N THR A 75 -9.85 -5.48 -8.16
CA THR A 75 -9.55 -4.32 -7.33
C THR A 75 -8.21 -3.67 -7.70
N SER A 76 -7.86 -2.56 -7.06
CA SER A 76 -6.75 -1.68 -7.43
C SER A 76 -5.54 -1.89 -6.52
N PRO A 77 -4.40 -2.43 -7.01
CA PRO A 77 -3.25 -2.79 -6.17
C PRO A 77 -2.40 -1.67 -5.57
N ILE A 78 -2.91 -0.46 -5.61
CA ILE A 78 -2.25 0.77 -5.20
C ILE A 78 -3.23 1.71 -4.49
N ALA A 79 -4.40 1.18 -4.08
CA ALA A 79 -5.44 1.94 -3.44
C ALA A 79 -5.94 1.19 -2.19
N HIS A 80 -5.50 1.67 -1.02
CA HIS A 80 -5.89 1.06 0.25
C HIS A 80 -7.40 1.09 0.53
N CYS A 81 -8.09 2.18 0.12
CA CYS A 81 -9.53 2.38 0.32
C CYS A 81 -10.20 2.95 -0.94
N GLY A 82 -11.52 2.79 -1.04
CA GLY A 82 -12.35 3.38 -2.08
C GLY A 82 -13.09 2.36 -2.95
N LEU A 83 -13.60 2.82 -4.09
CA LEU A 83 -14.38 1.97 -4.99
C LEU A 83 -13.47 0.97 -5.72
N ASN A 84 -13.75 -0.33 -5.59
CA ASN A 84 -12.92 -1.40 -6.15
C ASN A 84 -11.45 -1.25 -5.74
N ALA A 85 -11.22 -0.88 -4.48
CA ALA A 85 -9.91 -0.72 -3.90
C ALA A 85 -9.61 -1.92 -3.00
N TRP A 86 -10.44 -2.12 -1.97
CA TRP A 86 -10.20 -3.12 -0.95
C TRP A 86 -11.00 -4.42 -1.20
N PRO A 87 -10.36 -5.59 -1.36
CA PRO A 87 -11.06 -6.85 -1.56
C PRO A 87 -11.97 -7.29 -0.41
N ALA A 88 -11.72 -6.80 0.82
CA ALA A 88 -12.53 -7.15 1.97
C ALA A 88 -13.93 -6.49 2.00
N ASP A 89 -14.11 -5.44 1.19
CA ASP A 89 -15.37 -4.74 0.94
C ASP A 89 -15.83 -5.09 -0.48
N ILE A 90 -16.51 -6.23 -0.61
CA ILE A 90 -16.88 -6.82 -1.90
C ILE A 90 -17.98 -6.01 -2.57
N ASN A 91 -18.88 -5.44 -1.77
CA ASN A 91 -20.03 -4.71 -2.26
C ASN A 91 -19.75 -3.19 -2.47
N ASN A 92 -18.56 -2.71 -2.08
CA ASN A 92 -18.09 -1.32 -2.11
C ASN A 92 -18.94 -0.35 -1.24
N ASP A 93 -19.33 -0.75 -0.04
CA ASP A 93 -20.08 0.10 0.92
C ASP A 93 -19.20 0.76 2.01
N GLY A 94 -17.89 0.50 1.98
CA GLY A 94 -16.90 1.07 2.88
C GLY A 94 -16.68 0.27 4.16
N PHE A 95 -17.37 -0.86 4.34
CA PHE A 95 -17.25 -1.74 5.50
C PHE A 95 -16.95 -3.16 5.06
N SER A 96 -16.13 -3.86 5.83
CA SER A 96 -15.99 -5.31 5.72
C SER A 96 -16.84 -5.97 6.80
N ASP A 97 -17.99 -6.51 6.43
CA ASP A 97 -18.94 -7.09 7.38
C ASP A 97 -19.66 -8.34 6.85
N ILE A 98 -20.80 -8.67 7.48
CA ILE A 98 -21.56 -9.87 7.13
C ILE A 98 -22.18 -9.77 5.73
N SER A 99 -22.40 -8.56 5.22
CA SER A 99 -22.93 -8.35 3.89
C SER A 99 -21.93 -8.82 2.82
N ASP A 100 -20.63 -8.59 3.01
CA ASP A 100 -19.56 -9.09 2.13
C ASP A 100 -19.40 -10.61 2.20
N VAL A 101 -19.45 -11.18 3.41
CA VAL A 101 -19.38 -12.64 3.57
C VAL A 101 -20.62 -13.31 2.97
N SER A 102 -21.80 -12.69 3.11
CA SER A 102 -23.05 -13.28 2.63
C SER A 102 -23.05 -13.52 1.12
N VAL A 103 -22.42 -12.63 0.33
CA VAL A 103 -22.35 -12.80 -1.13
C VAL A 103 -21.40 -13.93 -1.55
N LEU A 104 -20.37 -14.25 -0.76
CA LEU A 104 -19.55 -15.46 -0.97
C LEU A 104 -20.35 -16.72 -0.69
N THR A 105 -21.11 -16.74 0.41
CA THR A 105 -21.88 -17.93 0.79
C THR A 105 -22.93 -18.30 -0.27
N ALA A 106 -23.37 -17.34 -1.09
CA ALA A 106 -24.27 -17.59 -2.21
C ALA A 106 -23.62 -18.41 -3.35
N ASN A 107 -22.29 -18.36 -3.49
CA ASN A 107 -21.52 -19.05 -4.54
C ASN A 107 -20.53 -20.08 -3.97
N PHE A 108 -20.66 -20.44 -2.69
CA PHE A 108 -19.73 -21.36 -2.04
C PHE A 108 -19.64 -22.72 -2.76
N GLY A 109 -18.42 -23.19 -2.98
CA GLY A 109 -18.09 -24.42 -3.70
C GLY A 109 -18.18 -24.30 -5.23
N MET A 110 -18.49 -23.12 -5.77
CA MET A 110 -18.55 -22.90 -7.21
C MET A 110 -17.16 -22.56 -7.77
N PRO A 111 -16.82 -23.06 -8.97
CA PRO A 111 -15.65 -22.58 -9.69
C PRO A 111 -15.86 -21.14 -10.16
N VAL A 112 -14.76 -20.43 -10.37
CA VAL A 112 -14.68 -19.13 -11.01
C VAL A 112 -14.14 -19.35 -12.42
N PRO A 113 -14.98 -19.39 -13.48
CA PRO A 113 -16.44 -19.14 -13.56
C PRO A 113 -17.34 -20.37 -13.28
N PRO A 114 -18.65 -20.20 -12.94
CA PRO A 114 -19.48 -19.00 -13.14
C PRO A 114 -19.52 -18.01 -11.97
N ALA A 115 -18.90 -18.32 -10.83
CA ALA A 115 -18.83 -17.36 -9.74
C ALA A 115 -18.02 -16.11 -10.15
N PRO A 116 -18.34 -14.91 -9.61
CA PRO A 116 -17.55 -13.71 -9.85
C PRO A 116 -16.13 -13.84 -9.29
N ALA A 117 -15.12 -13.43 -10.06
CA ALA A 117 -13.73 -13.44 -9.59
C ALA A 117 -13.49 -12.55 -8.36
N ARG A 118 -14.34 -11.53 -8.14
CA ARG A 118 -14.33 -10.69 -6.93
C ARG A 118 -14.53 -11.48 -5.62
N GLN A 119 -14.95 -12.75 -5.70
CA GLN A 119 -15.24 -13.58 -4.53
C GLN A 119 -14.17 -14.66 -4.26
N ASP A 120 -13.17 -14.78 -5.13
CA ASP A 120 -12.01 -15.69 -5.03
C ASP A 120 -10.78 -14.83 -4.66
N VAL A 121 -10.68 -14.55 -3.36
CA VAL A 121 -9.73 -13.61 -2.73
C VAL A 121 -8.68 -14.33 -1.89
N ALA A 122 -8.71 -15.65 -1.85
CA ALA A 122 -7.72 -16.48 -1.20
C ALA A 122 -7.58 -17.82 -1.95
N PRO A 123 -6.42 -18.49 -1.85
CA PRO A 123 -5.17 -18.04 -1.22
C PRO A 123 -4.45 -16.93 -2.00
N ASP A 124 -3.28 -16.49 -1.51
CA ASP A 124 -2.43 -15.56 -2.27
C ASP A 124 -1.87 -16.27 -3.53
N THR A 125 -2.31 -15.77 -4.68
CA THR A 125 -2.64 -16.51 -5.91
C THR A 125 -3.96 -17.30 -5.78
N PRO A 126 -5.10 -16.70 -6.18
CA PRO A 126 -6.43 -17.31 -6.13
C PRO A 126 -6.51 -18.66 -6.84
N ASP A 127 -7.30 -19.59 -6.31
CA ASP A 127 -7.31 -20.99 -6.75
C ASP A 127 -8.44 -21.35 -7.72
N GLY A 128 -9.29 -20.38 -8.04
CA GLY A 128 -10.38 -20.53 -9.00
C GLY A 128 -11.66 -21.10 -8.39
N PHE A 129 -11.81 -21.11 -7.06
CA PHE A 129 -13.03 -21.51 -6.38
C PHE A 129 -13.42 -20.49 -5.31
N VAL A 130 -14.73 -20.31 -5.12
CA VAL A 130 -15.22 -19.61 -3.92
C VAL A 130 -15.37 -20.65 -2.82
N ASP A 131 -14.51 -20.61 -1.80
CA ASP A 131 -14.46 -21.63 -0.77
C ASP A 131 -14.24 -21.08 0.65
N ILE A 132 -13.83 -21.95 1.58
CA ILE A 132 -13.67 -21.58 2.99
C ILE A 132 -12.46 -20.67 3.21
N THR A 133 -11.46 -20.72 2.34
CA THR A 133 -10.28 -19.88 2.43
C THR A 133 -10.63 -18.41 2.16
N ASP A 134 -11.51 -18.14 1.21
CA ASP A 134 -12.02 -16.79 0.92
C ASP A 134 -12.81 -16.21 2.11
N ILE A 135 -13.74 -17.01 2.64
CA ILE A 135 -14.51 -16.60 3.82
C ILE A 135 -13.58 -16.36 5.02
N SER A 136 -12.59 -17.23 5.23
CA SER A 136 -11.62 -17.07 6.31
C SER A 136 -10.78 -15.80 6.13
N LYS A 137 -10.41 -15.45 4.89
CA LYS A 137 -9.69 -14.21 4.58
C LYS A 137 -10.55 -12.99 4.89
N LEU A 138 -11.79 -12.92 4.40
CA LEU A 138 -12.72 -11.82 4.68
C LEU A 138 -12.99 -11.64 6.17
N THR A 139 -13.23 -12.73 6.89
CA THR A 139 -13.53 -12.65 8.33
C THR A 139 -12.35 -12.15 9.17
N GLY A 140 -11.12 -12.17 8.64
CA GLY A 140 -9.95 -11.51 9.23
C GLY A 140 -10.08 -9.98 9.30
N PHE A 141 -10.91 -9.39 8.43
CA PHE A 141 -11.19 -7.96 8.34
C PHE A 141 -12.58 -7.58 8.89
N PHE A 142 -13.30 -8.52 9.50
CA PHE A 142 -14.68 -8.26 9.95
C PHE A 142 -14.79 -7.08 10.92
N GLY A 143 -15.71 -6.16 10.64
CA GLY A 143 -15.95 -4.93 11.40
C GLY A 143 -14.92 -3.83 11.15
N ARG A 144 -14.02 -3.99 10.18
CA ARG A 144 -13.12 -2.94 9.71
C ARG A 144 -13.84 -2.07 8.68
N SER A 145 -13.48 -0.80 8.64
CA SER A 145 -13.97 0.16 7.65
C SER A 145 -12.77 0.84 7.02
N CYS A 146 -12.87 1.15 5.73
CA CYS A 146 -11.85 1.87 4.99
C CYS A 146 -12.51 3.10 4.37
N ALA A 147 -11.99 4.30 4.65
CA ALA A 147 -12.48 5.54 4.08
C ALA A 147 -11.38 6.16 3.20
N PRO A 148 -11.70 6.61 1.98
CA PRO A 148 -10.74 7.28 1.09
C PRO A 148 -10.31 8.67 1.60
#